data_AF-A0A1F9B4Y2-F1
#
_entry.id   AF-A0A1F9B4Y2-F1
#
_cell.length_a   1.000
_cell.length_b   1.000
_cell.length_c   1.000
_cell.angle_alpha   90.00
_cell.angle_beta   90.00
_cell.angle_gamma   90.00
#
_symmetry.space_group_name_H-M   'P 1'
#
loop_
_entity.id
_entity.type
_entity.pdbx_description
1 polymer ?
#
loop_
_entity_poly.entity_id
_entity_poly.type
_entity_poly.pdbx_seq_one_letter_code
_entity_poly.pdbx_strand_id
1 'polypeptide(L)'
;MDASIFLSILCAMAWGTQSVFLKKAMRDIPLSTAILVNLVINFLALIFLIGIGSGQGFSAFLDIPMVICFYFMLAGFFNYLLGRALYYSSFRFISMTQSTAISSSYPVLSVAFAVTVLGEKLSVLQYVGIGLTLSGVYLLLMKGRE
;
A
#
# COMPACT_ATOMS: atom_id res chain seq x y z
N MET A 1 11.90 -20.72 -6.95
CA MET A 1 10.89 -19.75 -6.49
C MET A 1 11.63 -18.44 -6.33
N ASP A 2 11.32 -17.45 -7.16
CA ASP A 2 12.12 -16.23 -7.25
C ASP A 2 12.07 -15.47 -5.92
N ALA A 3 13.20 -14.93 -5.46
CA ALA A 3 13.31 -14.21 -4.19
C ALA A 3 12.23 -13.11 -4.04
N SER A 4 11.79 -12.51 -5.15
CA SER A 4 10.71 -11.53 -5.22
C SER A 4 9.35 -12.07 -4.73
N ILE A 5 9.03 -13.33 -5.01
CA ILE A 5 7.78 -13.96 -4.55
C ILE A 5 7.82 -14.11 -3.03
N PHE A 6 8.94 -14.60 -2.49
CA PHE A 6 9.11 -14.74 -1.05
C PHE A 6 9.02 -13.40 -0.32
N LEU A 7 9.70 -12.35 -0.83
CA LEU A 7 9.61 -11.00 -0.28
C LEU A 7 8.20 -10.41 -0.36
N SER A 8 7.45 -10.71 -1.44
CA SER A 8 6.05 -10.28 -1.58
C SER A 8 5.12 -10.94 -0.56
N ILE A 9 5.34 -12.21 -0.23
CA ILE A 9 4.60 -12.91 0.82
C ILE A 9 4.90 -12.27 2.19
N LEU A 10 6.18 -12.01 2.49
CA LEU A 10 6.56 -11.32 3.74
C LEU A 10 5.93 -9.91 3.82
N CYS A 11 5.87 -9.19 2.70
CA CYS A 11 5.17 -7.91 2.61
C CYS A 11 3.68 -8.06 2.96
N ALA A 12 2.99 -9.05 2.38
CA ALA A 12 1.58 -9.30 2.68
C ALA A 12 1.35 -9.63 4.17
N MET A 13 2.25 -10.41 4.78
CA MET A 13 2.21 -10.70 6.22
C MET A 13 2.38 -9.43 7.05
N ALA A 14 3.38 -8.59 6.72
CA ALA A 14 3.62 -7.33 7.43
C ALA A 14 2.41 -6.38 7.35
N TRP A 15 1.79 -6.24 6.18
CA TRP A 15 0.57 -5.43 6.01
C TRP A 15 -0.62 -6.00 6.79
N GLY A 16 -0.79 -7.32 6.79
CA GLY A 16 -1.82 -8.00 7.59
C GLY A 16 -1.65 -7.74 9.08
N THR A 17 -0.43 -7.91 9.61
CA THR A 17 -0.12 -7.66 11.02
C THR A 17 -0.26 -6.18 11.40
N GLN A 18 0.21 -5.26 10.55
CA GLN A 18 0.07 -3.81 10.74
C GLN A 18 -1.40 -3.44 10.97
N SER A 19 -2.31 -4.06 10.21
CA SER A 19 -3.73 -3.77 10.32
C SER A 19 -4.24 -4.02 11.76
N VAL A 20 -3.93 -5.17 12.35
CA VAL A 20 -4.36 -5.52 13.72
C VAL A 20 -3.88 -4.50 14.75
N PHE A 21 -2.58 -4.13 14.70
CA PHE A 21 -2.01 -3.13 15.61
C PHE A 21 -2.62 -1.75 15.41
N LEU A 22 -2.85 -1.37 14.16
CA LEU A 22 -3.41 -0.07 13.82
C LEU A 22 -4.86 0.08 14.30
N LYS A 23 -5.68 -0.97 14.15
CA LYS A 23 -7.05 -0.99 14.71
C LYS A 23 -7.05 -0.81 16.22
N LYS A 24 -6.09 -1.45 16.91
CA LYS A 24 -5.94 -1.32 18.36
C LYS A 24 -5.49 0.10 18.75
N ALA A 25 -4.49 0.65 18.07
CA ALA A 25 -3.93 1.97 18.35
C ALA A 25 -4.95 3.10 18.09
N MET A 26 -5.74 3.01 17.03
CA MET A 26 -6.71 4.05 16.65
C MET A 26 -7.95 4.12 17.56
N ARG A 27 -8.10 3.22 18.54
CA ARG A 27 -9.20 3.27 19.50
C ARG A 27 -9.04 4.45 20.48
N ASP A 28 -7.80 4.82 20.77
CA ASP A 28 -7.47 5.71 21.89
C ASP A 28 -6.87 7.06 21.45
N ILE A 29 -6.60 7.25 20.15
CA ILE A 29 -6.00 8.48 19.60
C ILE A 29 -6.70 8.94 18.32
N PRO A 30 -6.72 10.25 18.03
CA PRO A 30 -7.26 10.77 16.79
C PRO A 30 -6.43 10.33 15.57
N LEU A 31 -7.11 10.28 14.42
CA LEU A 31 -6.59 9.82 13.12
C LEU A 31 -5.30 10.56 12.70
N SER A 32 -5.29 11.89 12.83
CA SER A 32 -4.14 12.74 12.48
C SER A 32 -2.90 12.37 13.30
N THR A 33 -3.06 12.15 14.60
CA THR A 33 -1.97 11.74 15.49
C THR A 33 -1.45 10.34 15.13
N ALA A 34 -2.34 9.39 14.82
CA ALA A 34 -1.94 8.05 14.40
C ALA A 34 -1.10 8.06 13.11
N ILE A 35 -1.50 8.89 12.13
CA ILE A 35 -0.77 9.08 10.87
C ILE A 35 0.60 9.72 11.14
N LEU A 36 0.65 10.79 11.95
CA LEU A 36 1.88 11.51 12.26
C LEU A 36 2.89 10.62 12.97
N VAL A 37 2.47 9.89 14.01
CA VAL A 37 3.35 8.96 14.74
C VAL A 37 3.89 7.88 13.79
N ASN A 38 3.05 7.32 12.92
CA ASN A 38 3.50 6.35 11.92
C ASN A 38 4.53 6.93 10.95
N LEU A 39 4.31 8.15 10.47
CA LEU A 39 5.22 8.85 9.56
C LEU A 39 6.58 9.08 10.20
N VAL A 40 6.61 9.59 11.43
CA VAL A 40 7.86 9.85 12.16
C VAL A 40 8.63 8.54 12.39
N ILE A 41 7.96 7.49 12.89
CA ILE A 41 8.60 6.20 13.14
C ILE A 41 9.12 5.58 11.83
N ASN A 42 8.34 5.59 10.75
CA ASN A 42 8.78 5.06 9.46
C ASN A 42 9.97 5.85 8.91
N PHE A 43 9.93 7.18 8.99
CA PHE A 43 11.01 8.03 8.52
C PHE A 43 12.33 7.74 9.26
N LEU A 44 12.28 7.65 10.59
CA LEU A 44 13.45 7.32 11.41
C LEU A 44 13.97 5.90 11.13
N ALA A 45 13.08 4.91 11.02
CA ALA A 45 13.45 3.53 10.72
C ALA A 45 14.10 3.40 9.33
N LEU A 46 13.58 4.10 8.32
CA LEU A 46 14.14 4.11 6.97
C LEU A 46 15.50 4.81 6.93
N ILE A 47 15.68 5.95 7.61
CA ILE A 47 16.98 6.61 7.73
C ILE A 47 18.00 5.68 8.38
N PHE A 48 17.63 5.00 9.46
CA PHE A 48 18.50 4.06 10.15
C PHE A 48 18.90 2.89 9.24
N LEU A 49 17.93 2.33 8.51
CA LEU A 49 18.17 1.22 7.57
C LEU A 49 19.08 1.63 6.40
N ILE A 50 18.87 2.83 5.84
CA ILE A 50 19.74 3.39 4.79
C ILE A 50 21.13 3.70 5.35
N GLY A 51 21.22 4.19 6.58
CA GLY A 51 22.49 4.52 7.25
C GLY A 51 23.37 3.31 7.57
N ILE A 52 22.78 2.13 7.78
CA ILE A 52 23.50 0.86 8.01
C ILE A 52 23.77 0.12 6.69
N GLY A 53 22.96 0.35 5.65
CA GLY A 53 23.11 -0.24 4.32
C GLY A 53 24.36 0.24 3.59
N SER A 54 25.43 -0.56 3.64
CA SER A 54 26.71 -0.30 2.98
C SER A 54 26.56 -0.27 1.45
N GLY A 55 26.84 0.86 0.80
CA GLY A 55 27.20 0.87 -0.63
C GLY A 55 26.99 2.20 -1.34
N GLN A 56 25.76 2.70 -1.38
CA GLN A 56 25.41 3.92 -2.15
C GLN A 56 24.76 5.02 -1.29
N GLY A 57 24.23 4.66 -0.11
CA GLY A 57 23.78 5.57 0.94
C GLY A 57 22.94 6.75 0.43
N PHE A 58 23.25 7.94 0.96
CA PHE A 58 22.61 9.21 0.57
C PHE A 58 23.15 9.77 -0.77
N SER A 59 24.23 9.20 -1.32
CA SER A 59 24.83 9.73 -2.56
C SER A 59 23.91 9.53 -3.77
N ALA A 60 23.26 8.38 -3.85
CA ALA A 60 22.28 8.09 -4.90
C ALA A 60 21.03 8.98 -4.82
N PHE A 61 20.76 9.62 -3.67
CA PHE A 61 19.66 10.59 -3.53
C PHE A 61 20.01 11.94 -4.16
N LEU A 62 21.29 12.32 -4.16
CA LEU A 62 21.75 13.60 -4.69
C LEU A 62 21.84 13.61 -6.22
N ASP A 63 22.00 12.44 -6.84
CA ASP A 63 22.10 12.29 -8.30
C ASP A 63 20.74 12.06 -8.98
N ILE A 64 19.62 12.16 -8.27
CA ILE A 64 18.28 11.91 -8.86
C ILE A 64 17.89 13.08 -9.79
N PRO A 65 17.60 12.82 -11.08
CA PRO A 65 17.07 13.83 -11.99
C PRO A 65 15.74 14.43 -11.48
N MET A 66 15.56 15.74 -11.65
CA MET A 66 14.37 16.47 -11.16
C MET A 66 13.05 15.87 -11.68
N VAL A 67 13.03 15.36 -12.91
CA VAL A 67 11.86 14.70 -13.51
C VAL A 67 11.51 13.41 -12.76
N ILE A 68 12.50 12.60 -12.38
CA ILE A 68 12.31 11.36 -11.62
C ILE A 68 11.84 11.69 -10.20
N CYS A 69 12.42 12.74 -9.60
CA CYS A 69 12.01 13.24 -8.30
C CYS A 69 10.52 13.65 -8.29
N PHE A 70 10.04 14.32 -9.35
CA PHE A 70 8.63 14.67 -9.50
C PHE A 70 7.70 13.43 -9.52
N TYR A 71 8.04 12.38 -10.26
CA TYR A 71 7.27 11.14 -10.25
C TYR A 71 7.24 10.48 -8.86
N PHE A 72 8.36 10.47 -8.13
CA PHE A 72 8.39 9.96 -6.75
C PHE A 72 7.60 10.82 -5.78
N MET A 73 7.61 12.15 -5.92
CA MET A 73 6.75 13.04 -5.12
C MET A 73 5.28 12.74 -5.38
N LEU A 74 4.88 12.56 -6.64
CA LEU A 74 3.51 12.24 -7.01
C LEU A 74 3.11 10.87 -6.45
N ALA A 75 3.97 9.86 -6.59
CA ALA A 75 3.75 8.53 -6.02
C ALA A 75 3.62 8.57 -4.49
N GLY A 76 4.49 9.33 -3.81
CA GLY A 76 4.45 9.53 -2.36
C GLY A 76 3.19 10.25 -1.90
N PHE A 77 2.76 11.28 -2.64
CA PHE A 77 1.51 12.01 -2.38
C PHE A 77 0.29 11.07 -2.44
N PHE A 78 0.16 10.31 -3.52
CA PHE A 78 -0.96 9.38 -3.68
C PHE A 78 -0.91 8.22 -2.70
N ASN A 79 0.27 7.71 -2.35
CA ASN A 79 0.40 6.58 -1.44
C ASN A 79 0.20 6.98 0.03
N TYR A 80 1.00 7.92 0.53
CA TYR A 80 1.04 8.27 1.95
C TYR A 80 0.03 9.35 2.32
N LEU A 81 -0.05 10.44 1.56
CA LEU A 81 -0.91 11.54 1.95
C LEU A 81 -2.37 11.21 1.65
N LEU A 82 -2.69 10.85 0.41
CA LEU A 82 -4.05 10.56 0.02
C LEU A 82 -4.48 9.15 0.42
N GLY A 83 -3.71 8.14 0.00
CA GLY A 83 -4.02 6.73 0.20
C GLY A 83 -4.15 6.34 1.67
N ARG A 84 -3.10 6.54 2.49
CA ARG A 84 -3.17 6.20 3.92
C ARG A 84 -4.19 7.05 4.68
N ALA A 85 -4.35 8.34 4.38
CA ALA A 85 -5.34 9.15 5.07
C ALA A 85 -6.76 8.66 4.82
N LEU A 86 -7.10 8.37 3.55
CA LEU A 86 -8.40 7.81 3.19
C LEU A 86 -8.61 6.41 3.78
N TYR A 87 -7.59 5.54 3.70
CA TYR A 87 -7.65 4.18 4.25
C TYR A 87 -7.83 4.17 5.78
N TYR A 88 -7.16 5.07 6.50
CA TYR A 88 -7.32 5.13 7.95
C TYR A 88 -8.64 5.81 8.32
N SER A 89 -9.09 6.79 7.53
CA SER A 89 -10.40 7.44 7.71
C SER A 89 -11.55 6.46 7.50
N SER A 90 -11.42 5.49 6.58
CA SER A 90 -12.48 4.50 6.33
C SER A 90 -12.80 3.65 7.55
N PHE A 91 -11.87 3.48 8.50
CA PHE A 91 -12.11 2.73 9.74
C PHE A 91 -13.14 3.40 10.66
N ARG A 92 -13.46 4.68 10.44
CA ARG A 92 -14.54 5.38 11.15
C ARG A 92 -15.93 4.95 10.67
N PHE A 93 -16.02 4.44 9.44
CA PHE A 93 -17.28 4.12 8.78
C PHE A 93 -17.52 2.62 8.63
N ILE A 94 -16.46 1.87 8.35
CA ILE A 94 -16.52 0.42 8.12
C ILE A 94 -15.43 -0.28 8.93
N SER A 95 -15.59 -1.59 9.12
CA SER A 95 -14.58 -2.37 9.82
C SER A 95 -13.25 -2.37 9.02
N MET A 96 -12.14 -2.53 9.74
CA MET A 96 -10.83 -2.66 9.10
C MET A 96 -10.79 -3.81 8.09
N THR A 97 -11.35 -4.97 8.44
CA THR A 97 -11.39 -6.13 7.54
C THR A 97 -12.10 -5.81 6.22
N GLN A 98 -13.23 -5.09 6.28
CA GLN A 98 -13.93 -4.61 5.09
C GLN A 98 -13.08 -3.58 4.33
N SER A 99 -12.46 -2.62 5.04
CA SER A 99 -11.59 -1.61 4.39
C SER A 99 -10.43 -2.28 3.65
N THR A 100 -9.78 -3.27 4.26
CA THR A 100 -8.70 -4.03 3.63
C THR A 100 -9.21 -4.80 2.43
N ALA A 101 -10.34 -5.51 2.54
CA ALA A 101 -10.93 -6.25 1.42
C ALA A 101 -11.26 -5.35 0.23
N ILE A 102 -11.92 -4.20 0.46
CA ILE A 102 -12.20 -3.21 -0.59
C ILE A 102 -10.90 -2.69 -1.18
N SER A 103 -9.92 -2.35 -0.35
CA SER A 103 -8.63 -1.83 -0.82
C SER A 103 -7.83 -2.86 -1.62
N SER A 104 -7.99 -4.15 -1.35
CA SER A 104 -7.40 -5.25 -2.15
C SER A 104 -7.94 -5.33 -3.57
N SER A 105 -8.98 -4.56 -3.93
CA SER A 105 -9.40 -4.39 -5.33
C SER A 105 -8.52 -3.44 -6.14
N TYR A 106 -7.53 -2.77 -5.52
CA TYR A 106 -6.61 -1.87 -6.23
C TYR A 106 -5.90 -2.47 -7.45
N PRO A 107 -5.59 -3.79 -7.57
CA PRO A 107 -4.97 -4.34 -8.76
C PRO A 107 -5.78 -4.10 -10.04
N VAL A 108 -7.12 -4.01 -9.91
CA VAL A 108 -8.03 -3.73 -11.02
C VAL A 108 -7.84 -2.30 -11.53
N LEU A 109 -7.77 -1.35 -10.60
CA LEU A 109 -7.48 0.05 -10.92
C LEU A 109 -6.07 0.21 -11.46
N SER A 110 -5.09 -0.49 -10.88
CA SER A 110 -3.70 -0.48 -11.35
C SER A 110 -3.61 -0.97 -12.80
N VAL A 111 -4.33 -2.03 -13.14
CA VAL A 111 -4.43 -2.55 -14.51
C VAL A 111 -5.10 -1.55 -15.43
N ALA A 112 -6.22 -0.95 -15.02
CA ALA A 112 -6.89 0.08 -15.80
C ALA A 112 -5.94 1.24 -16.13
N PHE A 113 -5.17 1.71 -15.14
CA PHE A 113 -4.13 2.73 -15.36
C PHE A 113 -2.95 2.22 -16.18
N ALA A 114 -2.49 0.98 -16.01
CA ALA A 114 -1.42 0.41 -16.83
C ALA A 114 -1.81 0.35 -18.33
N VAL A 115 -3.05 -0.04 -18.63
CA VAL A 115 -3.55 -0.08 -20.01
C VAL A 115 -3.77 1.34 -20.57
N THR A 116 -4.36 2.25 -19.78
CA THR A 116 -4.74 3.59 -20.28
C THR A 116 -3.60 4.61 -20.27
N VAL A 117 -2.74 4.57 -19.26
CA VAL A 117 -1.65 5.55 -19.06
C VAL A 117 -0.32 5.05 -19.61
N LEU A 118 0.01 3.77 -19.36
CA LEU A 118 1.28 3.18 -19.81
C LEU A 118 1.16 2.50 -21.18
N GLY A 119 -0.06 2.22 -21.66
CA GLY A 119 -0.29 1.55 -22.93
C GLY A 119 0.07 0.05 -22.92
N GLU A 120 0.13 -0.56 -21.74
CA GLU A 120 0.51 -1.97 -21.60
C GLU A 120 -0.56 -2.91 -22.21
N LYS A 121 -0.11 -3.94 -22.91
CA LYS A 121 -0.97 -5.01 -23.44
C LYS A 121 -1.00 -6.17 -22.45
N LEU A 122 -2.16 -6.39 -21.85
CA LEU A 122 -2.36 -7.48 -20.90
C LEU A 122 -2.68 -8.80 -21.61
N SER A 123 -2.16 -9.89 -21.05
CA SER A 123 -2.51 -11.25 -21.46
C SER A 123 -3.92 -11.62 -20.99
N VAL A 124 -4.59 -12.50 -21.72
CA VAL A 124 -5.91 -13.06 -21.36
C VAL A 124 -5.89 -13.67 -19.95
N LEU A 125 -4.77 -14.31 -19.55
CA LEU A 125 -4.59 -14.87 -18.20
C LEU A 125 -4.61 -13.79 -17.10
N GLN A 126 -4.08 -12.60 -17.37
CA GLN A 126 -4.11 -11.49 -16.40
C GLN A 126 -5.53 -10.98 -16.20
N TYR A 127 -6.32 -10.87 -17.27
CA TYR A 127 -7.75 -10.54 -17.17
C TYR A 127 -8.54 -11.54 -16.32
N VAL A 128 -8.27 -12.85 -16.47
CA VAL A 128 -8.89 -13.89 -15.63
C VAL A 128 -8.47 -13.74 -14.16
N GLY A 129 -7.18 -13.50 -13.89
CA GLY A 129 -6.68 -13.28 -12.53
C GLY A 129 -7.32 -12.07 -11.83
N ILE A 130 -7.57 -10.99 -12.58
CA ILE A 130 -8.28 -9.81 -12.10
C ILE A 130 -9.73 -10.16 -11.76
N GLY A 131 -10.43 -10.89 -12.64
CA GLY A 131 -11.79 -11.36 -12.40
C GLY A 131 -11.90 -12.21 -11.14
N LEU A 132 -10.94 -13.11 -10.90
CA LEU A 132 -10.87 -13.93 -9.69
C LEU A 132 -10.63 -13.08 -8.43
N THR A 133 -9.76 -12.07 -8.52
CA THR A 133 -9.48 -11.15 -7.40
C THR A 133 -10.73 -10.35 -7.03
N LEU A 134 -11.43 -9.80 -8.03
CA LEU A 134 -12.71 -9.09 -7.82
C LEU A 134 -13.76 -9.99 -7.19
N SER A 135 -13.87 -11.22 -7.67
CA SER A 135 -14.80 -12.21 -7.12
C SER A 135 -14.48 -12.53 -5.65
N GLY A 136 -13.19 -12.70 -5.32
CA GLY A 136 -12.74 -12.91 -3.95
C GLY A 136 -13.06 -11.72 -3.03
N VAL A 137 -12.80 -10.49 -3.49
CA VAL A 137 -13.18 -9.26 -2.77
C VAL A 137 -14.69 -9.20 -2.56
N TYR A 138 -15.49 -9.46 -3.60
CA TYR A 138 -16.96 -9.46 -3.50
C TYR A 138 -17.47 -10.47 -2.46
N LEU A 139 -16.92 -11.69 -2.46
CA LEU A 139 -17.27 -12.72 -1.46
C LEU A 139 -16.89 -12.30 -0.03
N LEU A 140 -15.74 -11.65 0.16
CA LEU A 140 -15.34 -11.10 1.46
C LEU A 140 -16.26 -9.97 1.94
N LEU A 141 -16.80 -9.18 1.00
CA LEU A 141 -17.77 -8.12 1.31
C LEU A 141 -19.17 -8.68 1.60
N MET A 142 -19.51 -9.83 1.02
CA MET A 142 -20.76 -10.56 1.26
C MET A 142 -20.89 -11.16 2.67
N LYS A 143 -20.19 -10.63 3.68
CA LYS A 143 -20.19 -11.17 5.04
C LYS A 143 -21.60 -11.51 5.51
N GLY A 144 -21.77 -12.78 5.88
CA GLY A 144 -23.01 -13.37 6.37
C GLY A 144 -23.69 -12.44 7.35
N ARG A 145 -24.94 -12.13 7.04
CA ARG A 145 -25.88 -11.49 7.95
C ARG A 145 -25.98 -12.41 9.18
N GLU A 146 -25.25 -12.09 10.23
CA GLU A 146 -25.61 -12.55 11.58
C GLU A 146 -26.83 -11.75 12.04
#